data_AF-A0A923A229-F1
#
_entry.id   AF-A0A923A229-F1
#
_cell.length_a   1.000
_cell.length_b   1.000
_cell.length_c   1.000
_cell.angle_alpha   90.00
_cell.angle_beta   90.00
_cell.angle_gamma   90.00
#
_symmetry.space_group_name_H-M   'P 1'
#
loop_
_entity.id
_entity.type
_entity.pdbx_description
1 polymer ?
#
loop_
_entity_poly.entity_id
_entity_poly.type
_entity_poly.pdbx_seq_one_letter_code
_entity_poly.pdbx_strand_id
1 'polypeptide(L)'
;MKYSGIVRNCNSVLKVVTTGGAFLFAGASTAFAAGIQVIPDSSVFIQVVNFIFLIWVLNIILYKPIRKIVAERKSKVEGLEGRIGSLNQDALEKDQAYGAGIKDARTKGLAEKDAMIQAAEEKEKKVVREITAKAQADLSEIREKIIADTEEVRIVLQKEVDTFAAEIGQKILGRAI
;
A
#
# COMPACT_ATOMS: atom_id res chain seq x y z
N MET A 1 18.17 17.02 -23.75
CA MET A 1 18.26 18.45 -24.13
C MET A 1 19.58 19.16 -23.74
N LYS A 2 20.64 18.50 -23.25
CA LYS A 2 21.92 19.15 -22.86
C LYS A 2 23.05 19.10 -23.91
N TYR A 3 22.74 18.73 -25.15
CA TYR A 3 23.74 18.63 -26.24
C TYR A 3 24.05 19.97 -26.94
N SER A 4 23.17 20.97 -26.83
CA SER A 4 23.30 22.23 -27.60
C SER A 4 24.51 23.09 -27.22
N GLY A 5 24.94 23.06 -25.95
CA GLY A 5 26.06 23.90 -25.47
C GLY A 5 27.45 23.40 -25.90
N ILE A 6 27.64 22.09 -26.03
CA ILE A 6 28.92 21.48 -26.42
C ILE A 6 29.19 21.72 -27.92
N VAL A 7 28.14 21.58 -28.74
CA VAL A 7 28.24 21.83 -30.20
C VAL A 7 28.55 23.30 -30.49
N ARG A 8 28.04 24.23 -29.68
CA ARG A 8 28.29 25.66 -29.85
C ARG A 8 29.75 26.05 -29.62
N ASN A 9 30.37 25.49 -28.58
CA ASN A 9 31.78 25.74 -28.29
C ASN A 9 32.70 24.99 -29.27
N CYS A 10 32.30 23.78 -29.71
CA CYS A 10 32.99 23.05 -30.77
C CYS A 10 33.00 23.83 -32.09
N ASN A 11 31.88 24.43 -32.49
CA ASN A 11 31.79 25.24 -33.71
C ASN A 11 32.61 26.54 -33.61
N SER A 12 32.65 27.18 -32.44
CA SER A 12 33.46 28.40 -32.24
C SER A 12 34.95 28.10 -32.26
N VAL A 13 35.39 27.00 -31.64
CA VAL A 13 36.80 26.55 -31.67
C VAL A 13 37.17 26.04 -33.06
N LEU A 14 36.27 25.32 -33.75
CA LEU A 14 36.48 24.85 -35.11
C LEU A 14 36.63 26.01 -36.09
N LYS A 15 35.82 27.07 -35.98
CA LYS A 15 35.98 28.31 -36.76
C LYS A 15 37.31 29.00 -36.49
N VAL A 16 37.72 29.10 -35.23
CA VAL A 16 39.01 29.70 -34.85
C VAL A 16 40.18 28.87 -35.35
N VAL A 17 40.06 27.54 -35.38
CA VAL A 17 41.06 26.62 -35.94
C VAL A 17 41.10 26.66 -37.47
N THR A 18 39.97 26.73 -38.16
CA THR A 18 39.96 26.79 -39.64
C THR A 18 40.39 28.16 -40.15
N THR A 19 39.95 29.25 -39.51
CA THR A 19 40.36 30.62 -39.88
C THR A 19 41.79 30.92 -39.46
N GLY A 20 42.22 30.48 -38.27
CA GLY A 20 43.61 30.64 -37.80
C GLY A 20 44.59 29.69 -38.52
N GLY A 21 44.19 28.44 -38.76
CA GLY A 21 44.96 27.41 -39.49
C GLY A 21 45.26 27.78 -40.94
N ALA A 22 44.33 28.45 -41.63
CA ALA A 22 44.55 28.94 -42.98
C ALA A 22 45.70 29.97 -43.06
N PHE A 23 45.87 30.79 -42.02
CA PHE A 23 46.95 31.77 -41.94
C PHE A 23 48.32 31.11 -41.74
N LEU A 24 48.34 29.93 -41.11
CA LEU A 24 49.56 29.16 -40.80
C LEU A 24 50.01 28.28 -41.96
N PHE A 25 49.06 27.77 -42.74
CA PHE A 25 49.36 26.97 -43.93
C PHE A 25 49.86 27.84 -45.10
N ALA A 26 49.45 29.11 -45.15
CA ALA A 26 49.92 30.07 -46.16
C ALA A 26 51.40 30.48 -46.00
N GLY A 27 51.96 30.40 -44.77
CA GLY A 27 53.38 30.70 -44.52
C GLY A 27 54.33 29.51 -44.66
N ALA A 28 53.81 28.28 -44.72
CA ALA A 28 54.61 27.05 -44.83
C ALA A 28 54.81 26.59 -46.29
N SER A 29 53.94 27.00 -47.22
CA SER A 29 54.00 26.60 -48.63
C SER A 29 55.18 27.20 -49.40
N THR A 30 55.80 28.28 -48.90
CA THR A 30 57.02 28.86 -49.50
C THR A 30 58.31 28.15 -49.08
N ALA A 31 58.24 27.15 -48.20
CA ALA A 31 59.43 26.43 -47.71
C ALA A 31 59.62 25.01 -48.28
N PHE A 32 58.65 24.47 -49.04
CA PHE A 32 58.79 23.12 -49.64
C PHE A 32 59.45 23.12 -51.04
N ALA A 33 59.75 24.29 -51.62
CA ALA A 33 60.21 24.39 -53.01
C ALA A 33 61.66 24.87 -53.23
N ALA A 34 62.42 25.26 -52.20
CA ALA A 34 63.82 25.66 -52.42
C ALA A 34 64.67 25.60 -51.15
N GLY A 35 65.85 24.98 -51.29
CA GLY A 35 67.12 25.25 -50.63
C GLY A 35 67.16 25.80 -49.20
N ILE A 36 67.93 25.11 -48.35
CA ILE A 36 68.40 25.54 -47.03
C ILE A 36 68.90 27.00 -47.08
N GLN A 37 68.23 27.89 -46.35
CA GLN A 37 68.81 29.14 -45.85
C GLN A 37 68.40 29.36 -44.40
N VAL A 38 69.40 29.28 -43.52
CA VAL A 38 69.33 29.52 -42.09
C VAL A 38 69.52 31.01 -41.84
N ILE A 39 68.43 31.74 -41.59
CA ILE A 39 68.44 33.03 -40.88
C ILE A 39 67.22 33.01 -39.93
N PRO A 40 67.41 33.07 -38.61
CA PRO A 40 66.33 32.99 -37.65
C PRO A 40 65.68 34.36 -37.44
N ASP A 41 64.92 34.84 -38.43
CA ASP A 41 64.20 36.11 -38.31
C ASP A 41 62.68 35.89 -38.24
N SER A 42 62.12 36.14 -37.05
CA SER A 42 60.69 36.25 -36.70
C SER A 42 59.75 35.04 -36.97
N SER A 43 60.04 34.19 -37.95
CA SER A 43 59.21 33.05 -38.36
C SER A 43 59.24 31.89 -37.34
N VAL A 44 60.38 31.66 -36.69
CA VAL A 44 60.46 30.65 -35.61
C VAL A 44 59.58 31.05 -34.42
N PHE A 45 59.52 32.36 -34.11
CA PHE A 45 58.65 32.86 -33.05
C PHE A 45 57.17 32.68 -33.42
N ILE A 46 56.77 32.96 -34.67
CA ILE A 46 55.38 32.72 -35.12
C ILE A 46 55.02 31.22 -35.09
N GLN A 47 55.97 30.33 -35.40
CA GLN A 47 55.79 28.88 -35.34
C GLN A 47 55.63 28.38 -33.90
N VAL A 48 56.41 28.92 -32.95
CA VAL A 48 56.27 28.59 -31.51
C VAL A 48 54.93 29.08 -30.97
N VAL A 49 54.51 30.31 -31.30
CA VAL A 49 53.20 30.83 -30.93
C VAL A 49 52.09 29.98 -31.51
N ASN A 50 52.23 29.50 -32.75
CA ASN A 50 51.29 28.56 -33.34
C ASN A 50 51.20 27.23 -32.60
N PHE A 51 52.35 26.64 -32.26
CA PHE A 51 52.38 25.38 -31.56
C PHE A 51 51.70 25.47 -30.18
N ILE A 52 51.95 26.58 -29.47
CA ILE A 52 51.26 26.91 -28.20
C ILE A 52 49.76 27.07 -28.42
N PHE A 53 49.34 27.75 -29.48
CA PHE A 53 47.94 27.89 -29.85
C PHE A 53 47.28 26.53 -30.15
N LEU A 54 47.97 25.62 -30.84
CA LEU A 54 47.46 24.28 -31.13
C LEU A 54 47.30 23.42 -29.86
N ILE A 55 48.24 23.50 -28.92
CA ILE A 55 48.11 22.86 -27.61
C ILE A 55 46.90 23.43 -26.84
N TRP A 56 46.73 24.76 -26.89
CA TRP A 56 45.60 25.43 -26.23
C TRP A 56 44.24 24.99 -26.81
N VAL A 57 44.15 24.93 -28.14
CA VAL A 57 42.99 24.39 -28.86
C VAL A 57 42.73 22.94 -28.46
N LEU A 58 43.77 22.09 -28.45
CA LEU A 58 43.63 20.66 -28.15
C LEU A 58 43.13 20.42 -26.73
N ASN A 59 43.61 21.22 -25.77
CA ASN A 59 43.16 21.18 -24.38
C ASN A 59 41.66 21.51 -24.27
N ILE A 60 41.16 22.48 -25.05
CA ILE A 60 39.75 22.85 -25.05
C ILE A 60 38.89 21.81 -25.78
N ILE A 61 39.35 21.29 -26.91
CA ILE A 61 38.53 20.45 -27.80
C ILE A 61 38.58 18.97 -27.47
N LEU A 62 39.63 18.45 -26.84
CA LEU A 62 39.77 17.01 -26.58
C LEU A 62 39.64 16.68 -25.10
N TYR A 63 40.37 17.39 -24.22
CA TYR A 63 40.40 17.07 -22.79
C TYR A 63 39.06 17.35 -22.08
N LYS A 64 38.46 18.52 -22.33
CA LYS A 64 37.18 18.89 -21.69
C LYS A 64 35.99 18.02 -22.10
N PRO A 65 35.73 17.74 -23.39
CA PRO A 65 34.56 16.94 -23.77
C PRO A 65 34.70 15.45 -23.43
N ILE A 66 35.90 14.87 -23.52
CA ILE A 66 36.11 13.46 -23.12
C ILE A 66 35.79 13.26 -21.64
N ARG A 67 36.27 14.15 -20.77
CA ARG A 67 35.99 14.06 -19.34
C ARG A 67 34.50 14.21 -19.02
N LYS A 68 33.78 15.07 -19.76
CA LYS A 68 32.33 15.24 -19.61
C LYS A 68 31.55 13.99 -20.02
N ILE A 69 31.91 13.35 -21.14
CA ILE A 69 31.22 12.16 -21.63
C ILE A 69 31.40 10.97 -20.68
N VAL A 70 32.62 10.79 -20.14
CA VAL A 70 32.88 9.72 -19.16
C VAL A 70 32.12 9.99 -17.85
N ALA A 71 32.11 11.23 -17.37
CA ALA A 71 31.35 11.60 -16.16
C ALA A 71 29.84 11.45 -16.35
N GLU A 72 29.30 11.84 -17.51
CA GLU A 72 27.87 11.71 -17.82
C GLU A 72 27.45 10.23 -17.91
N ARG A 73 28.30 9.36 -18.46
CA ARG A 73 28.05 7.90 -18.49
C ARG A 73 28.04 7.31 -17.08
N LYS A 74 29.03 7.65 -16.23
CA LYS A 74 29.06 7.18 -14.83
C LYS A 74 27.83 7.65 -14.04
N SER A 75 27.50 8.93 -14.14
CA SER A 75 26.34 9.51 -13.45
C SER A 75 25.00 8.91 -13.90
N LYS A 76 24.86 8.54 -15.19
CA LYS A 76 23.65 7.85 -15.66
C LYS A 76 23.55 6.43 -15.13
N VAL A 77 24.66 5.70 -15.02
CA VAL A 77 24.69 4.34 -14.47
C VAL A 77 24.41 4.36 -12.97
N GLU A 78 25.12 5.20 -12.21
CA GLU A 78 24.90 5.39 -10.77
C GLU A 78 23.46 5.88 -10.48
N GLY A 79 22.94 6.78 -11.31
CA GLY A 79 21.56 7.26 -11.18
C GLY A 79 20.50 6.23 -11.56
N LEU A 80 20.83 5.19 -12.32
CA LEU A 80 19.93 4.06 -12.59
C LEU A 80 19.99 3.05 -11.44
N GLU A 81 21.18 2.74 -10.93
CA GLU A 81 21.37 1.87 -9.77
C GLU A 81 20.69 2.43 -8.52
N GLY A 82 20.85 3.73 -8.24
CA GLY A 82 20.17 4.38 -7.11
C GLY A 82 18.65 4.38 -7.25
N ARG A 83 18.12 4.52 -8.47
CA ARG A 83 16.68 4.43 -8.74
C ARG A 83 16.14 3.01 -8.61
N ILE A 84 16.92 2.00 -8.99
CA ILE A 84 16.54 0.59 -8.78
C ILE A 84 16.53 0.26 -7.28
N GLY A 85 17.49 0.78 -6.52
CA GLY A 85 17.52 0.64 -5.06
C GLY A 85 16.28 1.24 -4.39
N SER A 86 15.95 2.50 -4.71
CA SER A 86 14.77 3.16 -4.14
C SER A 86 13.46 2.49 -4.57
N LEU A 87 13.32 2.08 -5.83
CA LEU A 87 12.12 1.40 -6.32
C LEU A 87 11.91 0.03 -5.65
N ASN A 88 12.97 -0.73 -5.39
CA ASN A 88 12.87 -1.99 -4.64
C ASN A 88 12.47 -1.74 -3.18
N GLN A 89 13.03 -0.71 -2.55
CA GLN A 89 12.69 -0.35 -1.17
C GLN A 89 11.23 0.12 -1.06
N ASP A 90 10.79 0.97 -1.99
CA ASP A 90 9.41 1.43 -2.09
C ASP A 90 8.45 0.25 -2.33
N ALA A 91 8.81 -0.69 -3.22
CA ALA A 91 8.00 -1.89 -3.47
C ALA A 91 7.87 -2.77 -2.22
N LEU A 92 8.97 -3.01 -1.50
CA LEU A 92 8.96 -3.76 -0.24
C LEU A 92 8.13 -3.07 0.83
N GLU A 93 8.22 -1.75 0.95
CA GLU A 93 7.43 -0.97 1.91
C GLU A 93 5.94 -1.02 1.57
N LYS A 94 5.59 -0.92 0.28
CA LYS A 94 4.20 -1.05 -0.19
C LYS A 94 3.64 -2.46 0.06
N ASP A 95 4.42 -3.50 -0.19
CA ASP A 95 4.02 -4.89 0.09
C ASP A 95 3.84 -5.13 1.60
N GLN A 96 4.73 -4.59 2.44
CA GLN A 96 4.59 -4.67 3.89
C GLN A 96 3.36 -3.90 4.39
N ALA A 97 3.14 -2.68 3.90
CA ALA A 97 1.97 -1.87 4.25
C ALA A 97 0.67 -2.53 3.79
N TYR A 98 0.65 -3.13 2.60
CA TYR A 98 -0.50 -3.88 2.10
C TYR A 98 -0.77 -5.13 2.93
N GLY A 99 0.29 -5.92 3.23
CA GLY A 99 0.19 -7.09 4.10
C GLY A 99 -0.29 -6.75 5.51
N ALA A 100 0.19 -5.64 6.08
CA ALA A 100 -0.26 -5.12 7.37
C ALA A 100 -1.73 -4.67 7.32
N GLY A 101 -2.15 -3.95 6.28
CA GLY A 101 -3.53 -3.51 6.09
C GLY A 101 -4.51 -4.66 5.94
N ILE A 102 -4.15 -5.72 5.20
CA ILE A 102 -4.98 -6.93 5.10
C ILE A 102 -5.09 -7.65 6.44
N LYS A 103 -3.99 -7.74 7.20
CA LYS A 103 -4.03 -8.33 8.55
C LYS A 103 -4.91 -7.52 9.48
N ASP A 104 -4.78 -6.20 9.50
CA ASP A 104 -5.58 -5.30 10.34
C ASP A 104 -7.08 -5.33 9.97
N ALA A 105 -7.39 -5.37 8.66
CA ALA A 105 -8.77 -5.53 8.21
C ALA A 105 -9.36 -6.89 8.63
N ARG A 106 -8.56 -7.96 8.57
CA ARG A 106 -8.99 -9.29 9.05
C ARG A 106 -9.19 -9.32 10.56
N THR A 107 -8.29 -8.76 11.35
CA THR A 107 -8.43 -8.73 12.81
C THR A 107 -9.64 -7.90 13.24
N LYS A 108 -9.86 -6.74 12.62
CA LYS A 108 -11.07 -5.93 12.84
C LYS A 108 -12.34 -6.66 12.45
N GLY A 109 -12.35 -7.30 11.28
CA GLY A 109 -13.51 -8.08 10.82
C GLY A 109 -13.82 -9.28 11.71
N LEU A 110 -12.81 -9.98 12.21
CA LEU A 110 -12.99 -11.06 13.18
C LEU A 110 -13.50 -10.54 14.52
N ALA A 111 -12.91 -9.46 15.04
CA ALA A 111 -13.35 -8.85 16.30
C ALA A 111 -14.81 -8.37 16.24
N GLU A 112 -15.24 -7.78 15.12
CA GLU A 112 -16.63 -7.35 14.92
C GLU A 112 -17.59 -8.54 14.83
N LYS A 113 -17.18 -9.62 14.14
CA LYS A 113 -17.96 -10.86 14.11
C LYS A 113 -18.10 -11.49 15.48
N ASP A 114 -17.01 -11.59 16.24
CA ASP A 114 -17.02 -12.15 17.58
C ASP A 114 -17.90 -11.30 18.51
N ALA A 115 -17.82 -9.96 18.41
CA ALA A 115 -18.70 -9.06 19.17
C ALA A 115 -20.18 -9.24 18.80
N MET A 116 -20.51 -9.43 17.51
CA MET A 116 -21.87 -9.72 17.08
C MET A 116 -22.38 -11.07 17.60
N ILE A 117 -21.53 -12.11 17.60
CA ILE A 117 -21.88 -13.43 18.13
C ILE A 117 -22.13 -13.34 19.63
N GLN A 118 -21.25 -12.69 20.39
CA GLN A 118 -21.42 -12.49 21.83
C GLN A 118 -22.70 -11.71 22.15
N ALA A 119 -22.99 -10.64 21.41
CA ALA A 119 -24.22 -9.88 21.58
C ALA A 119 -25.48 -10.70 21.23
N ALA A 120 -25.39 -11.59 20.24
CA ALA A 120 -26.48 -12.51 19.89
C ALA A 120 -26.69 -13.55 20.99
N GLU A 121 -25.63 -14.18 21.49
CA GLU A 121 -25.69 -15.15 22.60
C GLU A 121 -26.25 -14.51 23.88
N GLU A 122 -25.87 -13.27 24.20
CA GLU A 122 -26.42 -12.57 25.36
C GLU A 122 -27.92 -12.31 25.21
N LYS A 123 -28.37 -11.90 24.02
CA LYS A 123 -29.79 -11.70 23.72
C LYS A 123 -30.55 -13.02 23.81
N GLU A 124 -30.01 -14.09 23.22
CA GLU A 124 -30.60 -15.43 23.29
C GLU A 124 -30.73 -15.88 24.76
N LYS A 125 -29.66 -15.76 25.55
CA LYS A 125 -29.69 -16.08 26.99
C LYS A 125 -30.68 -15.23 27.78
N LYS A 126 -30.89 -13.97 27.40
CA LYS A 126 -31.91 -13.10 28.04
C LYS A 126 -33.32 -13.58 27.69
N VAL A 127 -33.60 -13.83 26.40
CA VAL A 127 -34.91 -14.31 25.93
C VAL A 127 -35.24 -15.67 26.53
N VAL A 128 -34.29 -16.61 26.54
CA VAL A 128 -34.48 -17.93 27.17
C VAL A 128 -34.79 -17.78 28.65
N ARG A 129 -34.05 -16.95 29.39
CA ARG A 129 -34.32 -16.69 30.81
C ARG A 129 -35.70 -16.09 31.05
N GLU A 130 -36.12 -15.14 30.22
CA GLU A 130 -37.47 -14.56 30.30
C GLU A 130 -38.56 -15.60 30.05
N ILE A 131 -38.39 -16.44 29.03
CA ILE A 131 -39.35 -17.52 28.72
C ILE A 131 -39.40 -18.54 29.86
N THR A 132 -38.26 -18.97 30.39
CA THR A 132 -38.22 -19.90 31.53
C THR A 132 -38.88 -19.28 32.77
N ALA A 133 -38.64 -18.00 33.05
CA ALA A 133 -39.27 -17.31 34.16
C ALA A 133 -40.79 -17.19 33.99
N LYS A 134 -41.26 -16.85 32.79
CA LYS A 134 -42.70 -16.80 32.46
C LYS A 134 -43.33 -18.19 32.56
N ALA A 135 -42.72 -19.21 31.98
CA ALA A 135 -43.21 -20.58 32.07
C ALA A 135 -43.28 -21.08 33.52
N GLN A 136 -42.30 -20.73 34.35
CA GLN A 136 -42.31 -21.07 35.78
C GLN A 136 -43.46 -20.36 36.53
N ALA A 137 -43.70 -19.08 36.22
CA ALA A 137 -44.79 -18.30 36.78
C ALA A 137 -46.17 -18.85 36.35
N ASP A 138 -46.34 -19.15 35.07
CA ASP A 138 -47.57 -19.74 34.52
C ASP A 138 -47.85 -21.12 35.15
N LEU A 139 -46.81 -21.94 35.33
CA LEU A 139 -46.95 -23.23 36.01
C LEU A 139 -47.34 -23.09 37.49
N SER A 140 -46.83 -22.07 38.21
CA SER A 140 -47.30 -21.80 39.57
C SER A 140 -48.75 -21.34 39.60
N GLU A 141 -49.15 -20.43 38.69
CA GLU A 141 -50.53 -19.94 38.62
C GLU A 141 -51.51 -21.07 38.27
N ILE A 142 -51.17 -21.93 37.31
CA ILE A 142 -51.98 -23.10 36.94
C ILE A 142 -52.10 -24.06 38.12
N ARG A 143 -51.01 -24.32 38.86
CA ARG A 143 -51.07 -25.19 40.05
C ARG A 143 -51.99 -24.62 41.13
N GLU A 144 -51.93 -23.31 41.38
CA GLU A 144 -52.82 -22.65 42.33
C GLU A 144 -54.29 -22.76 41.90
N LYS A 145 -54.60 -22.54 40.61
CA LYS A 145 -55.95 -22.71 40.06
C LYS A 145 -56.43 -24.15 40.19
N ILE A 146 -55.60 -25.15 39.86
CA ILE A 146 -55.97 -26.56 40.00
C ILE A 146 -56.30 -26.91 41.46
N ILE A 147 -55.55 -26.40 42.43
CA ILE A 147 -55.84 -26.63 43.85
C ILE A 147 -57.17 -25.99 44.24
N ALA A 148 -57.43 -24.75 43.81
CA ALA A 148 -58.69 -24.06 44.07
C ALA A 148 -59.88 -24.81 43.44
N ASP A 149 -59.78 -25.19 42.16
CA ASP A 149 -60.81 -25.93 41.44
C ASP A 149 -61.05 -27.31 42.09
N THR A 150 -59.99 -27.99 42.54
CA THR A 150 -60.11 -29.29 43.22
C THR A 150 -60.85 -29.15 44.55
N GLU A 151 -60.56 -28.11 45.33
CA GLU A 151 -61.28 -27.86 46.59
C GLU A 151 -62.74 -27.45 46.34
N GLU A 152 -63.02 -26.64 45.31
CA GLU A 152 -64.40 -26.30 44.92
C GLU A 152 -65.19 -27.56 44.51
N VAL A 153 -64.62 -28.36 43.60
CA VAL A 153 -65.21 -29.63 43.16
C VAL A 153 -65.42 -30.57 44.33
N ARG A 154 -64.46 -30.66 45.28
CA ARG A 154 -64.58 -31.48 46.48
C ARG A 154 -65.76 -31.05 47.36
N ILE A 155 -65.98 -29.74 47.53
CA ILE A 155 -67.12 -29.22 48.30
C ILE A 155 -68.45 -29.54 47.61
N VAL A 156 -68.51 -29.41 46.29
CA VAL A 156 -69.71 -29.76 45.50
C VAL A 156 -69.99 -31.26 45.59
N LEU A 157 -68.98 -32.11 45.39
CA LEU A 157 -69.15 -33.56 45.52
C LEU A 157 -69.58 -33.95 46.92
N GLN A 158 -69.06 -33.34 47.99
CA GLN A 158 -69.51 -33.64 49.35
C GLN A 158 -71.01 -33.38 49.55
N LYS A 159 -71.56 -32.31 48.96
CA LYS A 159 -73.01 -32.05 48.99
C LYS A 159 -73.81 -33.05 48.17
N GLU A 160 -73.28 -33.46 47.02
CA GLU A 160 -73.95 -34.44 46.16
C GLU A 160 -73.83 -35.87 46.70
N VAL A 161 -72.79 -36.20 47.48
CA VAL A 161 -72.59 -37.52 48.10
C VAL A 161 -73.78 -37.91 48.98
N ASP A 162 -74.34 -36.99 49.76
CA ASP A 162 -75.54 -37.26 50.58
C ASP A 162 -76.76 -37.61 49.69
N THR A 163 -76.88 -36.94 48.54
CA THR A 163 -77.95 -37.17 47.56
C THR A 163 -77.76 -38.51 46.85
N PHE A 164 -76.53 -38.82 46.40
CA PHE A 164 -76.19 -40.12 45.81
C PHE A 164 -76.36 -41.28 46.80
N ALA A 165 -76.01 -41.08 48.08
CA ALA A 165 -76.23 -42.08 49.13
C ALA A 165 -77.72 -42.35 49.35
N ALA A 166 -78.57 -41.31 49.33
CA ALA A 166 -80.02 -41.45 49.40
C ALA A 166 -80.60 -42.19 48.18
N GLU A 167 -80.15 -41.87 46.97
CA GLU A 167 -80.59 -42.54 45.73
C GLU A 167 -80.17 -44.02 45.69
N ILE A 168 -78.93 -44.33 46.08
CA ILE A 168 -78.44 -45.72 46.17
C ILE A 168 -79.22 -46.47 47.26
N GLY A 169 -79.45 -45.85 48.42
CA GLY A 169 -80.28 -46.41 49.48
C GLY A 169 -81.69 -46.74 49.02
N GLN A 170 -82.34 -45.84 48.27
CA GLN A 170 -83.64 -46.08 47.66
C GLN A 170 -83.62 -47.24 46.65
N LYS A 171 -82.60 -47.34 45.79
CA LYS A 171 -82.48 -48.44 44.82
C LYS A 171 -82.20 -49.79 45.47
N ILE A 172 -81.44 -49.84 46.55
CA ILE A 172 -81.09 -51.09 47.25
C ILE A 172 -82.23 -51.54 48.17
N LEU A 173 -82.91 -50.63 48.87
CA LEU A 173 -83.95 -50.98 49.84
C LEU A 173 -85.34 -51.20 49.21
N GLY A 174 -85.51 -50.95 47.91
CA GLY A 174 -86.67 -51.38 47.13
C GLY A 174 -88.03 -50.83 47.59
N ARG A 175 -88.05 -49.90 48.55
CA ARG A 175 -89.26 -49.22 49.01
C ARG A 175 -88.92 -47.79 49.38
N ALA A 176 -89.56 -46.88 48.65
CA ALA A 176 -89.47 -45.45 48.86
C ALA A 176 -89.72 -45.09 50.34
N ILE A 177 -88.80 -44.32 50.88
CA ILE A 177 -89.09 -43.30 51.89
C ILE A 177 -89.01 -41.96 51.16
#